data_AF-A0A0N0VGV4-F1
#
_entry.id   AF-A0A0N0VGV4-F1
#
_cell.length_a   1.000
_cell.length_b   1.000
_cell.length_c   1.000
_cell.angle_alpha   90.00
_cell.angle_beta   90.00
_cell.angle_gamma   90.00
#
_symmetry.space_group_name_H-M   'P 1'
#
loop_
_entity.id
_entity.type
_entity.pdbx_description
1 polymer ?
#
loop_
_entity_poly.entity_id
_entity_poly.type
_entity_poly.pdbx_seq_one_letter_code
_entity_poly.pdbx_strand_id
1 'polypeptide(L)'
;MLVKGAHYVQLNSMTTSSSAMFPQGYTIAEPMRAALEEAYNKKKEYLNSRVAPLYASTNPAALWNAIVKHRLKSEKDGGAVDSYDDLVLNYEGYRNMVYEILFRSSPEEEAAARLQVKEWRRSVYFNHPFLSPATFLAFARSSSAAVAAVPLYAFAAKRLLLFRIRVELELDASVPPPIFLDRAQRAAGGRLPCPPSGSSPLSNGLTQEDIEMFIADLVPNLRLVRDMPPWMLPYYLCHASRKFMFMCDSRGVGAIPIDVFMKSEVFSELLRMFESDAQDAIICFPEGCVVEVPASVASGEAESDDTVPALVLSYEGNGNTAGDVYQVQLLDSDVKLSVTRDRLYWSTASMDYVSPDALSMDNWFSLALMSRIYEHFTALDTDGDGVLTREELSHYSNDSFTQLSIQRVFECHVSHSGSRHIMDYKTYLNFVIATEHAATRPAMRYIWDLLDLDGTKTYIKITTLRCFCKEIANELIANGLMVDISAQSILSEIVDMINPAWHEWVTFEDIEKSGQQVTVLPILLSHRNFYAYDCREQTAASANDEFTDIPEK
;
A
#
# COMPACT_ATOMS: atom_id res chain seq x y z
N MET A 1 10.10 34.24 10.60
CA MET A 1 11.48 34.58 11.00
C MET A 1 12.04 33.34 11.70
N LEU A 2 12.52 32.33 10.98
CA LEU A 2 13.91 32.19 10.49
C LEU A 2 13.91 31.33 9.20
N VAL A 3 13.41 31.91 8.10
CA VAL A 3 13.56 31.34 6.73
C VAL A 3 13.89 32.48 5.76
N LYS A 4 14.85 33.31 6.15
CA LYS A 4 15.50 34.29 5.26
C LYS A 4 16.97 34.27 5.64
N GLY A 5 17.75 33.45 4.93
CA GLY A 5 19.16 33.23 5.24
C GLY A 5 19.83 32.05 4.55
N ALA A 6 19.12 31.26 3.73
CA ALA A 6 19.76 30.38 2.77
C ALA A 6 19.62 31.02 1.39
N HIS A 7 20.73 31.53 0.87
CA HIS A 7 20.84 31.99 -0.51
C HIS A 7 20.30 30.90 -1.44
N TYR A 8 19.19 31.23 -2.11
CA TYR A 8 18.89 30.68 -3.43
C TYR A 8 20.10 31.00 -4.32
N VAL A 9 21.00 30.02 -4.47
CA VAL A 9 21.91 30.02 -5.61
C VAL A 9 21.01 29.87 -6.83
N GLN A 10 20.98 30.92 -7.65
CA GLN A 10 20.29 30.93 -8.94
C GLN A 10 20.75 29.73 -9.78
N LEU A 11 19.90 28.71 -9.86
CA LEU A 11 19.96 27.65 -10.88
C LEU A 11 19.13 28.04 -12.12
N ASN A 12 18.99 29.33 -12.40
CA ASN A 12 18.43 29.84 -13.65
C ASN A 12 19.55 30.15 -14.65
N SER A 13 20.21 29.10 -15.15
CA SER A 13 20.89 29.08 -16.45
C SER A 13 21.41 27.68 -16.78
N MET A 14 20.57 26.65 -16.68
CA MET A 14 20.81 25.39 -17.41
C MET A 14 19.55 25.04 -18.17
N THR A 15 19.53 25.51 -19.41
CA THR A 15 18.65 25.04 -20.50
C THR A 15 18.63 23.52 -20.54
N THR A 16 17.42 22.96 -20.41
CA THR A 16 16.93 21.72 -21.05
C THR A 16 18.00 20.68 -21.42
N SER A 17 18.46 19.89 -20.45
CA SER A 17 18.76 18.46 -20.66
C SER A 17 18.96 17.74 -19.31
N SER A 18 18.29 16.60 -19.13
CA SER A 18 18.69 15.46 -18.28
C SER A 18 19.14 15.70 -16.82
N SER A 19 18.38 15.15 -15.86
CA SER A 19 18.91 14.48 -14.66
C SER A 19 20.18 15.09 -14.03
N ALA A 20 20.06 16.18 -13.28
CA ALA A 20 21.15 16.64 -12.39
C ALA A 20 21.09 15.90 -11.05
N MET A 21 21.25 14.57 -11.11
CA MET A 21 21.67 13.72 -9.98
C MET A 21 23.13 14.09 -9.67
N PHE A 22 23.50 14.24 -8.39
CA PHE A 22 24.92 14.30 -8.01
C PHE A 22 25.66 13.12 -8.68
N PRO A 23 26.76 13.36 -9.43
CA PRO A 23 27.45 12.29 -10.13
C PRO A 23 27.82 11.15 -9.17
N GLN A 24 27.64 9.90 -9.60
CA GLN A 24 28.10 8.71 -8.88
C GLN A 24 29.62 8.82 -8.67
N GLY A 25 30.03 9.39 -7.53
CA GLY A 25 31.44 9.63 -7.22
C GLY A 25 31.74 10.92 -6.45
N TYR A 26 30.77 11.84 -6.31
CA TYR A 26 30.94 13.07 -5.54
C TYR A 26 30.93 12.78 -4.03
N THR A 27 32.06 13.03 -3.37
CA THR A 27 32.20 13.04 -1.91
C THR A 27 32.35 14.49 -1.46
N ILE A 28 31.47 14.94 -0.57
CA ILE A 28 31.53 16.28 0.01
C ILE A 28 32.72 16.34 0.99
N ALA A 29 33.44 17.47 1.00
CA ALA A 29 34.50 17.71 1.98
C ALA A 29 33.96 17.69 3.42
N GLU A 30 34.68 17.06 4.36
CA GLU A 30 34.30 16.88 5.78
C GLU A 30 33.61 18.09 6.46
N PRO A 31 34.11 19.34 6.37
CA PRO A 31 33.43 20.47 7.02
C PRO A 31 32.05 20.80 6.43
N MET A 32 31.83 20.53 5.13
CA MET A 32 30.54 20.72 4.47
C MET A 32 29.60 19.54 4.72
N ARG A 33 30.13 18.33 4.95
CA ARG A 33 29.36 17.15 5.39
C ARG A 33 28.78 17.37 6.79
N ALA A 34 29.62 17.77 7.75
CA ALA A 34 29.17 18.03 9.13
C ALA A 34 28.07 19.12 9.21
N ALA A 35 28.21 20.20 8.43
CA ALA A 35 27.19 21.25 8.36
C ALA A 35 25.86 20.76 7.77
N LEU A 36 25.90 19.85 6.80
CA LEU A 36 24.70 19.22 6.21
C LEU A 36 24.03 18.24 7.17
N GLU A 37 24.80 17.47 7.93
CA GLU A 37 24.28 16.58 8.98
C GLU A 37 23.62 17.37 10.11
N GLU A 38 24.24 18.47 10.55
CA GLU A 38 23.64 19.36 11.55
C GLU A 38 22.32 19.97 11.04
N ALA A 39 22.30 20.45 9.79
CA ALA A 39 21.08 20.97 9.17
C ALA A 39 19.99 19.91 9.03
N TYR A 40 20.37 18.67 8.72
CA TYR A 40 19.48 17.52 8.65
C TYR A 40 18.86 17.19 10.01
N ASN A 41 19.67 17.05 11.05
CA ASN A 41 19.19 16.75 12.40
C ASN A 41 18.26 17.86 12.91
N LYS A 42 18.64 19.13 12.72
CA LYS A 42 17.78 20.28 13.06
C LYS A 42 16.45 20.26 12.31
N LYS A 43 16.43 19.81 11.05
CA LYS A 43 15.18 19.66 10.29
C LYS A 43 14.31 18.55 10.90
N LYS A 44 14.87 17.38 11.23
CA LYS A 44 14.13 16.29 11.88
C LYS A 44 13.56 16.74 13.23
N GLU A 45 14.35 17.39 14.07
CA GLU A 45 13.90 17.98 15.35
C GLU A 45 12.77 18.99 15.14
N TYR A 46 12.93 19.89 14.15
CA TYR A 46 11.92 20.87 13.81
C TYR A 46 10.60 20.22 13.39
N LEU A 47 10.67 19.23 12.49
CA LEU A 47 9.49 18.50 12.02
C LEU A 47 8.81 17.80 13.19
N ASN A 48 9.56 17.02 13.98
CA ASN A 48 9.04 16.28 15.12
C ASN A 48 8.30 17.20 16.12
N SER A 49 8.87 18.37 16.44
CA SER A 49 8.22 19.35 17.33
C SER A 49 6.94 19.99 16.75
N ARG A 50 6.73 19.89 15.44
CA ARG A 50 5.64 20.53 14.69
C ARG A 50 4.60 19.54 14.16
N VAL A 51 4.83 18.23 14.22
CA VAL A 51 3.88 17.20 13.74
C VAL A 51 2.52 17.37 14.39
N ALA A 52 2.42 17.36 15.73
CA ALA A 52 1.13 17.50 16.41
C ALA A 52 0.37 18.81 16.05
N PRO A 53 1.01 20.00 16.02
CA PRO A 53 0.38 21.21 15.49
C PRO A 53 -0.04 21.13 14.01
N LEU A 54 0.76 20.46 13.16
CA LEU A 54 0.40 20.22 11.76
C LEU A 54 -0.86 19.36 11.68
N TYR A 55 -0.94 18.29 12.46
CA TYR A 55 -2.12 17.44 12.59
C TYR A 55 -3.36 18.18 13.08
N ALA A 56 -3.22 19.06 14.06
CA ALA A 56 -4.37 19.84 14.52
C ALA A 56 -4.89 20.82 13.45
N SER A 57 -3.99 21.41 12.66
CA SER A 57 -4.33 22.46 11.67
C SER A 57 -4.76 21.93 10.30
N THR A 58 -4.79 20.62 10.11
CA THR A 58 -5.07 20.02 8.79
C THR A 58 -6.14 18.92 8.86
N ASN A 59 -6.87 18.86 9.99
CA ASN A 59 -7.88 17.85 10.26
C ASN A 59 -9.02 18.01 9.22
N PRO A 60 -9.38 16.95 8.47
CA PRO A 60 -10.42 17.03 7.44
C PRO A 60 -11.79 17.45 7.99
N ALA A 61 -12.21 16.92 9.14
CA ALA A 61 -13.45 17.33 9.80
C ALA A 61 -13.42 18.81 10.22
N ALA A 62 -12.30 19.29 10.75
CA ALA A 62 -12.14 20.71 11.08
C ALA A 62 -12.19 21.61 9.83
N LEU A 63 -11.56 21.17 8.72
CA LEU A 63 -11.63 21.84 7.43
C LEU A 63 -13.07 21.88 6.91
N TRP A 64 -13.79 20.76 6.96
CA TRP A 64 -15.18 20.67 6.53
C TRP A 64 -16.10 21.57 7.37
N ASN A 65 -15.96 21.51 8.69
CA ASN A 65 -16.73 22.36 9.61
C ASN A 65 -16.47 23.85 9.36
N ALA A 66 -15.21 24.25 9.08
CA ALA A 66 -14.87 25.62 8.73
C ALA A 66 -15.47 26.04 7.38
N ILE A 67 -15.49 25.14 6.38
CA ILE A 67 -16.15 25.36 5.08
C ILE A 67 -17.64 25.62 5.28
N VAL A 68 -18.32 24.74 6.03
CA VAL A 68 -19.75 24.87 6.32
C VAL A 68 -20.03 26.17 7.06
N LYS A 69 -19.18 26.56 8.02
CA LYS A 69 -19.32 27.80 8.81
C LYS A 69 -19.19 29.08 7.97
N HIS A 70 -18.21 29.14 7.08
CA HIS A 70 -17.87 30.34 6.29
C HIS A 70 -18.44 30.32 4.86
N ARG A 71 -19.35 29.40 4.56
CA ARG A 71 -20.04 29.31 3.27
C ARG A 71 -20.79 30.60 2.92
N LEU A 72 -20.95 30.83 1.61
CA LEU A 72 -21.86 31.86 1.13
C LEU A 72 -23.31 31.40 1.38
N LYS A 73 -24.07 32.16 2.18
CA LYS A 73 -25.47 31.88 2.48
C LYS A 73 -26.36 32.55 1.43
N SER A 74 -27.28 31.81 0.82
CA SER A 74 -28.34 32.38 -0.02
C SER A 74 -29.43 33.00 0.85
N GLU A 75 -29.98 34.15 0.46
CA GLU A 75 -31.09 34.81 1.18
C GLU A 75 -32.41 34.01 1.16
N LYS A 76 -32.52 32.96 0.34
CA LYS A 76 -33.76 32.19 0.15
C LYS A 76 -33.92 30.94 1.03
N ASP A 77 -32.85 30.44 1.63
CA ASP A 77 -32.93 29.24 2.47
C ASP A 77 -32.77 29.62 3.94
N GLY A 78 -33.75 29.22 4.76
CA GLY A 78 -33.77 29.38 6.21
C GLY A 78 -32.71 28.55 6.93
N GLY A 79 -31.44 28.61 6.49
CA GLY A 79 -30.30 27.97 7.11
C GLY A 79 -30.11 26.48 6.83
N ALA A 80 -31.10 25.79 6.27
CA ALA A 80 -31.00 24.39 5.86
C ALA A 80 -30.21 24.26 4.54
N VAL A 81 -29.30 23.29 4.49
CA VAL A 81 -28.56 22.91 3.29
C VAL A 81 -29.26 21.66 2.74
N ASP A 82 -30.00 21.80 1.64
CA ASP A 82 -30.77 20.67 1.07
C ASP A 82 -29.88 19.64 0.38
N SER A 83 -28.69 20.06 -0.09
CA SER A 83 -27.65 19.16 -0.66
C SER A 83 -26.23 19.71 -0.44
N TYR A 84 -25.26 18.81 -0.19
CA TYR A 84 -23.85 19.15 -0.05
C TYR A 84 -23.24 19.77 -1.33
N ASP A 85 -23.84 19.49 -2.49
CA ASP A 85 -23.38 20.00 -3.78
C ASP A 85 -23.68 21.49 -4.00
N ASP A 86 -24.59 22.06 -3.21
CA ASP A 86 -24.97 23.48 -3.29
C ASP A 86 -24.05 24.39 -2.45
N LEU A 87 -23.11 23.79 -1.69
CA LEU A 87 -22.18 24.54 -0.85
C LEU A 87 -21.17 25.31 -1.71
N VAL A 88 -21.20 26.64 -1.60
CA VAL A 88 -20.30 27.54 -2.31
C VAL A 88 -19.56 28.50 -1.36
N LEU A 89 -18.32 28.82 -1.72
CA LEU A 89 -17.44 29.74 -0.99
C LEU A 89 -17.06 30.93 -1.87
N ASN A 90 -17.30 32.15 -1.39
CA ASN A 90 -16.66 33.34 -1.94
C ASN A 90 -15.24 33.49 -1.37
N TYR A 91 -14.45 34.43 -1.91
CA TYR A 91 -13.06 34.61 -1.45
C TYR A 91 -12.96 35.05 0.02
N GLU A 92 -13.91 35.84 0.51
CA GLU A 92 -13.93 36.28 1.91
C GLU A 92 -14.18 35.10 2.87
N GLY A 93 -15.18 34.28 2.57
CA GLY A 93 -15.47 33.04 3.30
C GLY A 93 -14.29 32.07 3.26
N TYR A 94 -13.66 31.90 2.09
CA TYR A 94 -12.43 31.12 1.97
C TYR A 94 -11.31 31.66 2.87
N ARG A 95 -11.05 32.97 2.85
CA ARG A 95 -10.02 33.59 3.70
C ARG A 95 -10.33 33.34 5.18
N ASN A 96 -11.57 33.56 5.61
CA ASN A 96 -11.97 33.38 7.01
C ASN A 96 -11.84 31.92 7.45
N MET A 97 -12.23 30.98 6.59
CA MET A 97 -12.02 29.55 6.78
C MET A 97 -10.52 29.24 6.98
N VAL A 98 -9.63 29.72 6.10
CA VAL A 98 -8.18 29.47 6.24
C VAL A 98 -7.63 30.08 7.52
N TYR A 99 -8.07 31.29 7.90
CA TYR A 99 -7.60 31.96 9.12
C TYR A 99 -8.04 31.24 10.39
N GLU A 100 -9.26 30.69 10.41
CA GLU A 100 -9.74 29.86 11.51
C GLU A 100 -8.91 28.58 11.63
N ILE A 101 -8.64 27.90 10.52
CA ILE A 101 -7.88 26.64 10.50
C ILE A 101 -6.41 26.85 10.91
N LEU A 102 -5.73 27.84 10.31
CA LEU A 102 -4.29 28.02 10.51
C LEU A 102 -3.95 28.80 11.78
N PHE A 103 -4.80 29.73 12.21
CA PHE A 103 -4.49 30.66 13.29
C PHE A 103 -5.47 30.61 14.46
N ARG A 104 -6.55 29.81 14.37
CA ARG A 104 -7.65 29.77 15.35
C ARG A 104 -8.17 31.18 15.66
N SER A 105 -8.27 32.02 14.62
CA SER A 105 -8.63 33.43 14.74
C SER A 105 -9.97 33.69 14.07
N SER A 106 -10.87 34.37 14.77
CA SER A 106 -12.10 34.89 14.18
C SER A 106 -11.82 36.15 13.32
N PRO A 107 -12.76 36.56 12.45
CA PRO A 107 -12.63 37.82 11.71
C PRO A 107 -12.51 39.05 12.63
N GLU A 108 -13.19 39.04 13.78
CA GLU A 108 -13.18 40.11 14.76
C GLU A 108 -11.82 40.18 15.49
N GLU A 109 -11.28 39.03 15.89
CA GLU A 109 -9.95 38.93 16.50
C GLU A 109 -8.84 39.35 15.53
N GLU A 110 -8.97 38.97 14.26
CA GLU A 110 -8.05 39.41 13.21
C GLU A 110 -8.15 40.94 13.01
N ALA A 111 -9.35 41.53 13.08
CA ALA A 111 -9.51 42.98 12.99
C ALA A 111 -8.85 43.70 14.19
N ALA A 112 -8.94 43.14 15.39
CA ALA A 112 -8.33 43.67 16.61
C ALA A 112 -6.81 43.39 16.75
N ALA A 113 -6.25 42.49 15.93
CA ALA A 113 -4.84 42.10 16.02
C ALA A 113 -3.87 43.25 15.70
N ARG A 114 -2.70 43.23 16.37
CA ARG A 114 -1.59 44.17 16.13
C ARG A 114 -1.07 44.03 14.69
N LEU A 115 -0.57 45.13 14.11
CA LEU A 115 -0.10 45.19 12.72
C LEU A 115 0.94 44.09 12.40
N GLN A 116 1.90 43.87 13.30
CA GLN A 116 2.94 42.84 13.15
C GLN A 116 2.36 41.42 13.05
N VAL A 117 1.31 41.12 13.82
CA VAL A 117 0.63 39.81 13.80
C VAL A 117 -0.13 39.64 12.48
N LYS A 118 -0.83 40.69 12.02
CA LYS A 118 -1.53 40.69 10.73
C LYS A 118 -0.58 40.46 9.56
N GLU A 119 0.56 41.14 9.54
CA GLU A 119 1.59 40.96 8.51
C GLU A 119 2.17 39.54 8.52
N TRP A 120 2.44 38.99 9.69
CA TRP A 120 2.91 37.61 9.84
C TRP A 120 1.86 36.60 9.34
N ARG A 121 0.61 36.70 9.79
CA ARG A 121 -0.49 35.82 9.35
C ARG A 121 -0.72 35.91 7.85
N ARG A 122 -0.71 37.13 7.30
CA ARG A 122 -0.79 37.36 5.86
C ARG A 122 0.36 36.70 5.13
N SER A 123 1.59 36.86 5.60
CA SER A 123 2.75 36.18 5.01
C SER A 123 2.60 34.66 5.03
N VAL A 124 2.11 34.06 6.11
CA VAL A 124 1.89 32.61 6.20
C VAL A 124 0.79 32.18 5.22
N TYR A 125 -0.34 32.90 5.18
CA TYR A 125 -1.45 32.62 4.26
C TYR A 125 -1.04 32.64 2.78
N PHE A 126 -0.32 33.68 2.35
CA PHE A 126 0.11 33.81 0.95
C PHE A 126 1.15 32.76 0.53
N ASN A 127 1.94 32.25 1.47
CA ASN A 127 2.95 31.23 1.21
C ASN A 127 2.46 29.80 1.56
N HIS A 128 1.19 29.63 1.97
CA HIS A 128 0.70 28.32 2.36
C HIS A 128 0.58 27.40 1.13
N PRO A 129 1.18 26.21 1.13
CA PRO A 129 1.26 25.36 -0.07
C PRO A 129 -0.09 24.85 -0.57
N PHE A 130 -1.09 24.74 0.30
CA PHE A 130 -2.38 24.09 -0.01
C PHE A 130 -3.61 24.96 0.21
N LEU A 131 -3.46 26.10 0.87
CA LEU A 131 -4.58 26.96 1.32
C LEU A 131 -4.27 28.44 1.03
N SER A 132 -3.46 28.71 0.00
CA SER A 132 -3.13 30.09 -0.38
C SER A 132 -4.24 30.70 -1.24
N PRO A 133 -4.26 32.02 -1.43
CA PRO A 133 -5.13 32.66 -2.42
C PRO A 133 -5.02 32.05 -3.81
N ALA A 134 -3.81 31.64 -4.22
CA ALA A 134 -3.57 31.00 -5.51
C ALA A 134 -4.34 29.67 -5.64
N THR A 135 -4.47 28.91 -4.54
CA THR A 135 -5.28 27.70 -4.52
C THR A 135 -6.73 28.00 -4.83
N PHE A 136 -7.35 28.99 -4.16
CA PHE A 136 -8.74 29.37 -4.42
C PHE A 136 -8.96 29.83 -5.86
N LEU A 137 -8.02 30.64 -6.39
CA LEU A 137 -8.11 31.17 -7.74
C LEU A 137 -7.94 30.12 -8.84
N ALA A 138 -7.40 28.94 -8.52
CA ALA A 138 -7.25 27.83 -9.46
C ALA A 138 -8.57 27.10 -9.76
N PHE A 139 -9.60 27.27 -8.93
CA PHE A 139 -10.90 26.63 -9.15
C PHE A 139 -11.80 27.45 -10.08
N ALA A 140 -12.65 26.75 -10.83
CA ALA A 140 -13.67 27.39 -11.65
C ALA A 140 -14.65 28.18 -10.76
N ARG A 141 -14.95 29.41 -11.17
CA ARG A 141 -15.78 30.35 -10.43
C ARG A 141 -17.11 30.55 -11.12
N SER A 142 -18.18 30.62 -10.34
CA SER A 142 -19.51 31.01 -10.82
C SER A 142 -19.56 32.50 -11.22
N SER A 143 -20.68 32.92 -11.79
CA SER A 143 -20.99 34.33 -12.07
C SER A 143 -20.94 35.23 -10.83
N SER A 144 -21.12 34.67 -9.62
CA SER A 144 -21.00 35.35 -8.33
C SER A 144 -19.58 35.32 -7.73
N ALA A 145 -18.57 34.91 -8.51
CA ALA A 145 -17.19 34.71 -8.06
C ALA A 145 -17.03 33.69 -6.92
N ALA A 146 -17.99 32.78 -6.76
CA ALA A 146 -17.96 31.72 -5.77
C ALA A 146 -17.41 30.41 -6.36
N VAL A 147 -16.83 29.57 -5.51
CA VAL A 147 -16.25 28.27 -5.84
C VAL A 147 -17.05 27.17 -5.14
N ALA A 148 -17.28 26.04 -5.82
CA ALA A 148 -17.90 24.86 -5.21
C ALA A 148 -17.04 24.32 -4.06
N ALA A 149 -17.66 24.09 -2.91
CA ALA A 149 -16.96 23.74 -1.68
C ALA A 149 -16.44 22.29 -1.69
N VAL A 150 -17.19 21.34 -2.24
CA VAL A 150 -16.83 19.91 -2.25
C VAL A 150 -15.53 19.63 -3.01
N PRO A 151 -15.32 20.11 -4.26
CA PRO A 151 -14.06 19.91 -4.98
C PRO A 151 -12.87 20.58 -4.28
N LEU A 152 -13.09 21.77 -3.70
CA LEU A 152 -12.07 22.49 -2.95
C LEU A 152 -11.67 21.73 -1.68
N TYR A 153 -12.66 21.22 -0.95
CA TYR A 153 -12.46 20.37 0.22
C TYR A 153 -11.66 19.12 -0.15
N ALA A 154 -12.10 18.35 -1.15
CA ALA A 154 -11.43 17.13 -1.57
C ALA A 154 -9.97 17.38 -1.98
N PHE A 155 -9.71 18.47 -2.71
CA PHE A 155 -8.36 18.88 -3.07
C PHE A 155 -7.49 19.21 -1.85
N ALA A 156 -8.00 20.05 -0.94
CA ALA A 156 -7.27 20.48 0.23
C ALA A 156 -7.03 19.32 1.20
N ALA A 157 -8.08 18.57 1.55
CA ALA A 157 -8.02 17.41 2.43
C ALA A 157 -7.01 16.36 1.92
N LYS A 158 -7.10 15.98 0.63
CA LYS A 158 -6.16 15.00 0.03
C LYS A 158 -4.71 15.47 0.07
N ARG A 159 -4.43 16.73 -0.29
CA ARG A 159 -3.05 17.25 -0.29
C ARG A 159 -2.50 17.41 1.12
N LEU A 160 -3.33 17.79 2.07
CA LEU A 160 -2.98 17.88 3.47
C LEU A 160 -2.66 16.51 4.06
N LEU A 161 -3.48 15.50 3.76
CA LEU A 161 -3.23 14.11 4.15
C LEU A 161 -1.90 13.60 3.60
N LEU A 162 -1.68 13.71 2.28
CA LEU A 162 -0.42 13.28 1.66
C LEU A 162 0.79 14.03 2.22
N PHE A 163 0.64 15.30 2.57
CA PHE A 163 1.70 16.06 3.21
C PHE A 163 2.03 15.55 4.61
N ARG A 164 1.03 15.20 5.43
CA ARG A 164 1.24 14.61 6.76
C ARG A 164 1.96 13.28 6.68
N ILE A 165 1.44 12.36 5.87
CA ILE A 165 2.03 11.04 5.69
C ILE A 165 3.47 11.17 5.22
N ARG A 166 3.75 12.10 4.29
CA ARG A 166 5.14 12.36 3.90
C ARG A 166 6.02 12.78 5.08
N VAL A 167 5.53 13.66 5.95
CA VAL A 167 6.30 14.12 7.11
C VAL A 167 6.57 12.97 8.08
N GLU A 168 5.61 12.07 8.30
CA GLU A 168 5.80 10.85 9.10
C GLU A 168 6.85 9.93 8.49
N LEU A 169 6.71 9.59 7.20
CA LEU A 169 7.71 8.81 6.48
C LEU A 169 9.11 9.45 6.53
N GLU A 170 9.22 10.79 6.53
CA GLU A 170 10.50 11.47 6.68
C GLU A 170 11.14 11.30 8.06
N LEU A 171 10.30 11.20 9.10
CA LEU A 171 10.73 10.98 10.48
C LEU A 171 11.16 9.53 10.69
N ASP A 172 10.37 8.58 10.19
CA ASP A 172 10.60 7.14 10.31
C ASP A 172 11.78 6.66 9.47
N ALA A 173 12.00 7.26 8.30
CA ALA A 173 13.07 6.87 7.39
C ALA A 173 14.44 6.89 8.09
N SER A 174 15.05 5.71 8.15
CA SER A 174 16.33 5.45 8.83
C SER A 174 17.52 5.51 7.86
N VAL A 175 17.31 5.31 6.55
CA VAL A 175 18.40 5.28 5.57
C VAL A 175 18.87 6.69 5.21
N PRO A 176 20.14 7.03 5.51
CA PRO A 176 20.67 8.35 5.20
C PRO A 176 20.81 8.55 3.68
N PRO A 177 20.64 9.79 3.18
CA PRO A 177 20.90 10.10 1.79
C PRO A 177 22.29 9.65 1.31
N PRO A 178 22.43 9.24 0.03
CA PRO A 178 23.70 8.78 -0.53
C PRO A 178 24.87 9.76 -0.40
N ILE A 179 24.55 11.04 -0.24
CA ILE A 179 25.51 12.13 -0.08
C ILE A 179 26.32 12.02 1.23
N PHE A 180 25.75 11.38 2.26
CA PHE A 180 26.39 11.14 3.55
C PHE A 180 27.19 9.84 3.56
N LEU A 181 26.89 8.88 2.66
CA LEU A 181 27.59 7.60 2.59
C LEU A 181 28.99 7.75 1.98
N ASP A 182 30.01 7.26 2.68
CA ASP A 182 31.38 7.23 2.17
C ASP A 182 31.62 6.07 1.18
N ARG A 183 32.68 6.17 0.36
CA ARG A 183 33.04 5.13 -0.63
C ARG A 183 33.26 3.75 0.02
N ALA A 184 33.87 3.70 1.21
CA ALA A 184 34.10 2.45 1.94
C ALA A 184 32.78 1.81 2.40
N GLN A 185 31.82 2.61 2.89
CA GLN A 185 30.49 2.14 3.30
C GLN A 185 29.65 1.65 2.11
N ARG A 186 29.78 2.30 0.94
CA ARG A 186 29.15 1.84 -0.32
C ARG A 186 29.73 0.51 -0.82
N ALA A 187 31.01 0.23 -0.53
CA ALA A 187 31.69 -0.99 -0.95
C ALA A 187 31.49 -2.17 0.02
N ALA A 188 31.34 -1.90 1.32
CA ALA A 188 31.28 -2.92 2.36
C ALA A 188 30.00 -3.79 2.36
N GLY A 189 28.90 -3.28 1.80
CA GLY A 189 27.60 -3.96 1.83
C GLY A 189 27.19 -4.70 0.56
N GLY A 190 27.95 -4.58 -0.54
CA GLY A 190 27.59 -5.16 -1.85
C GLY A 190 26.28 -4.65 -2.50
N ARG A 191 25.49 -3.85 -1.78
CA ARG A 191 24.21 -3.27 -2.24
C ARG A 191 24.39 -1.84 -2.73
N LEU A 192 23.67 -1.51 -3.81
CA LEU A 192 23.62 -0.14 -4.33
C LEU A 192 22.96 0.79 -3.29
N PRO A 193 23.38 2.06 -3.17
CA PRO A 193 22.73 2.98 -2.25
C PRO A 193 21.32 3.36 -2.74
N CYS A 194 20.40 3.61 -1.80
CA CYS A 194 19.04 4.04 -2.11
C CYS A 194 19.08 5.39 -2.84
N PRO A 195 18.44 5.54 -4.01
CA PRO A 195 18.48 6.80 -4.73
C PRO A 195 17.81 7.92 -3.92
N PRO A 196 18.25 9.18 -4.08
CA PRO A 196 17.67 10.29 -3.34
C PRO A 196 16.21 10.51 -3.74
N SER A 197 15.35 10.74 -2.75
CA SER A 197 13.98 11.18 -2.96
C SER A 197 13.99 12.66 -3.34
N GLY A 198 13.40 12.96 -4.50
CA GLY A 198 13.24 14.33 -4.97
C GLY A 198 12.31 15.15 -4.08
N SER A 199 11.38 14.50 -3.36
CA SER A 199 10.51 15.17 -2.40
C SER A 199 11.21 15.40 -1.06
N SER A 200 12.11 14.51 -0.63
CA SER A 200 12.74 14.58 0.70
C SER A 200 14.28 14.56 0.64
N PRO A 201 14.96 15.63 0.18
CA PRO A 201 16.39 15.60 -0.16
C PRO A 201 17.35 15.23 0.99
N LEU A 202 16.89 15.19 2.25
CA LEU A 202 17.71 14.93 3.43
C LEU A 202 17.35 13.62 4.17
N SER A 203 16.26 12.93 3.85
CA SER A 203 15.90 11.61 4.41
C SER A 203 15.21 10.83 3.31
N ASN A 204 15.77 9.72 2.84
CA ASN A 204 15.37 9.18 1.53
C ASN A 204 14.80 7.78 1.57
N GLY A 205 15.52 6.82 2.15
CA GLY A 205 15.15 5.41 2.03
C GLY A 205 14.36 4.94 3.23
N LEU A 206 13.24 4.28 2.97
CA LEU A 206 12.48 3.50 3.92
C LEU A 206 12.96 2.05 3.82
N THR A 207 13.51 1.48 4.91
CA THR A 207 13.73 0.03 4.97
C THR A 207 12.41 -0.72 5.14
N GLN A 208 12.46 -2.06 5.13
CA GLN A 208 11.27 -2.84 5.46
C GLN A 208 10.77 -2.51 6.87
N GLU A 209 11.68 -2.41 7.85
CA GLU A 209 11.35 -2.09 9.24
C GLU A 209 10.74 -0.69 9.38
N ASP A 210 11.26 0.30 8.64
CA ASP A 210 10.66 1.66 8.63
C ASP A 210 9.21 1.62 8.13
N ILE A 211 8.92 0.80 7.10
CA ILE A 211 7.56 0.63 6.57
C ILE A 211 6.68 -0.12 7.55
N GLU A 212 7.20 -1.14 8.23
CA GLU A 212 6.48 -1.86 9.27
C GLU A 212 6.08 -0.93 10.44
N MET A 213 6.99 -0.08 10.91
CA MET A 213 6.68 0.93 11.94
C MET A 213 5.62 1.91 11.46
N PHE A 214 5.78 2.46 10.26
CA PHE A 214 4.81 3.38 9.68
C PHE A 214 3.41 2.74 9.55
N ILE A 215 3.32 1.50 9.07
CA ILE A 215 2.05 0.79 8.95
C ILE A 215 1.45 0.51 10.33
N ALA A 216 2.27 0.14 11.33
CA ALA A 216 1.81 -0.08 12.69
C ALA A 216 1.13 1.18 13.27
N ASP A 217 1.73 2.36 13.06
CA ASP A 217 1.16 3.63 13.47
C ASP A 217 -0.14 3.99 12.72
N LEU A 218 -0.32 3.48 11.51
CA LEU A 218 -1.55 3.65 10.72
C LEU A 218 -2.68 2.68 11.09
N VAL A 219 -2.40 1.54 11.74
CA VAL A 219 -3.41 0.49 12.04
C VAL A 219 -4.71 1.05 12.66
N PRO A 220 -4.69 2.00 13.62
CA PRO A 220 -5.91 2.57 14.20
C PRO A 220 -6.86 3.23 13.19
N ASN A 221 -6.33 3.65 12.04
CA ASN A 221 -7.05 4.30 10.95
C ASN A 221 -7.43 3.33 9.81
N LEU A 222 -7.04 2.05 9.88
CA LEU A 222 -7.35 1.05 8.86
C LEU A 222 -8.61 0.26 9.23
N ARG A 223 -9.74 0.59 8.61
CA ARG A 223 -11.08 0.12 9.02
C ARG A 223 -11.25 -1.41 9.14
N LEU A 224 -10.58 -2.20 8.31
CA LEU A 224 -10.66 -3.67 8.33
C LEU A 224 -9.48 -4.36 9.03
N VAL A 225 -8.58 -3.58 9.64
CA VAL A 225 -7.32 -4.08 10.22
C VAL A 225 -7.19 -3.66 11.67
N ARG A 226 -7.75 -2.50 12.04
CA ARG A 226 -7.68 -1.89 13.37
C ARG A 226 -7.84 -2.90 14.51
N ASP A 227 -8.89 -3.71 14.44
CA ASP A 227 -9.27 -4.65 15.50
C ASP A 227 -8.62 -6.05 15.31
N MET A 228 -7.44 -6.12 14.70
CA MET A 228 -6.70 -7.37 14.55
C MET A 228 -6.20 -7.89 15.91
N PRO A 229 -6.22 -9.22 16.16
CA PRO A 229 -5.63 -9.80 17.36
C PRO A 229 -4.13 -9.44 17.52
N PRO A 230 -3.64 -9.10 18.74
CA PRO A 230 -2.26 -8.64 18.95
C PRO A 230 -1.19 -9.60 18.43
N TRP A 231 -1.38 -10.91 18.64
CA TRP A 231 -0.44 -11.94 18.19
C TRP A 231 -0.26 -11.99 16.65
N MET A 232 -1.22 -11.46 15.88
CA MET A 232 -1.19 -11.44 14.42
C MET A 232 -0.41 -10.25 13.86
N LEU A 233 -0.15 -9.23 14.68
CA LEU A 233 0.48 -7.97 14.27
C LEU A 233 1.83 -8.16 13.54
N PRO A 234 2.80 -8.95 14.04
CA PRO A 234 4.07 -9.12 13.35
C PRO A 234 3.92 -9.73 11.95
N TYR A 235 2.98 -10.66 11.79
CA TYR A 235 2.70 -11.31 10.50
C TYR A 235 2.03 -10.35 9.53
N TYR A 236 1.11 -9.51 10.01
CA TYR A 236 0.45 -8.50 9.20
C TYR A 236 1.44 -7.43 8.72
N LEU A 237 2.29 -6.92 9.61
CA LEU A 237 3.30 -5.93 9.24
C LEU A 237 4.28 -6.49 8.20
N CYS A 238 4.73 -7.74 8.39
CA CYS A 238 5.55 -8.43 7.41
C CYS A 238 4.83 -8.58 6.07
N HIS A 239 3.56 -9.00 6.08
CA HIS A 239 2.72 -9.15 4.88
C HIS A 239 2.59 -7.82 4.12
N ALA A 240 2.13 -6.78 4.82
CA ALA A 240 1.85 -5.47 4.26
C ALA A 240 3.12 -4.77 3.72
N SER A 241 4.22 -4.79 4.48
CA SER A 241 5.49 -4.19 4.06
C SER A 241 6.10 -4.93 2.86
N ARG A 242 5.86 -6.24 2.73
CA ARG A 242 6.49 -7.04 1.68
C ARG A 242 6.07 -6.64 0.28
N LYS A 243 4.80 -6.28 0.05
CA LYS A 243 4.34 -5.81 -1.26
C LYS A 243 5.01 -4.49 -1.65
N PHE A 244 5.26 -3.59 -0.70
CA PHE A 244 6.07 -2.41 -0.97
C PHE A 244 7.49 -2.77 -1.39
N MET A 245 8.18 -3.61 -0.60
CA MET A 245 9.55 -4.03 -0.92
C MET A 245 9.63 -4.71 -2.28
N PHE A 246 8.71 -5.62 -2.59
CA PHE A 246 8.67 -6.32 -3.87
C PHE A 246 8.42 -5.37 -5.05
N MET A 247 7.43 -4.47 -4.94
CA MET A 247 7.01 -3.63 -6.06
C MET A 247 7.87 -2.39 -6.26
N CYS A 248 8.39 -1.82 -5.18
CA CYS A 248 9.05 -0.51 -5.21
C CYS A 248 10.58 -0.60 -5.13
N ASP A 249 11.16 -1.64 -4.52
CA ASP A 249 12.61 -1.87 -4.49
C ASP A 249 13.09 -2.66 -5.71
N SER A 250 12.87 -2.09 -6.90
CA SER A 250 13.22 -2.72 -8.19
C SER A 250 14.71 -3.03 -8.38
N ARG A 251 15.59 -2.54 -7.49
CA ARG A 251 17.05 -2.71 -7.55
C ARG A 251 17.60 -3.63 -6.45
N GLY A 252 16.75 -4.14 -5.56
CA GLY A 252 17.18 -4.96 -4.42
C GLY A 252 18.14 -4.21 -3.49
N VAL A 253 17.95 -2.90 -3.33
CA VAL A 253 18.76 -2.06 -2.45
C VAL A 253 18.53 -2.39 -0.98
N GLY A 254 17.31 -2.85 -0.65
CA GLY A 254 16.80 -3.00 0.71
C GLY A 254 16.18 -1.73 1.27
N ALA A 255 15.93 -0.71 0.43
CA ALA A 255 15.27 0.52 0.84
C ALA A 255 14.56 1.23 -0.32
N ILE A 256 13.44 1.87 -0.03
CA ILE A 256 12.57 2.54 -1.01
C ILE A 256 12.62 4.05 -0.83
N PRO A 257 12.84 4.85 -1.89
CA PRO A 257 12.71 6.29 -1.82
C PRO A 257 11.29 6.71 -1.43
N ILE A 258 11.12 7.65 -0.49
CA ILE A 258 9.80 8.14 -0.05
C ILE A 258 8.91 8.58 -1.22
N ASP A 259 9.47 9.22 -2.26
CA ASP A 259 8.67 9.65 -3.40
C ASP A 259 8.21 8.49 -4.30
N VAL A 260 8.98 7.40 -4.38
CA VAL A 260 8.57 6.16 -5.05
C VAL A 260 7.47 5.48 -4.25
N PHE A 261 7.63 5.39 -2.92
CA PHE A 261 6.61 4.85 -2.02
C PHE A 261 5.27 5.58 -2.20
N MET A 262 5.26 6.91 -2.05
CA MET A 262 4.04 7.73 -2.12
C MET A 262 3.37 7.76 -3.50
N LYS A 263 4.11 7.50 -4.58
CA LYS A 263 3.58 7.47 -5.96
C LYS A 263 3.16 6.06 -6.39
N SER A 264 3.40 5.04 -5.57
CA SER A 264 3.13 3.65 -5.93
C SER A 264 1.63 3.36 -5.93
N GLU A 265 1.22 2.43 -6.80
CA GLU A 265 -0.13 1.86 -6.77
C GLU A 265 -0.38 1.11 -5.47
N VAL A 266 0.67 0.52 -4.88
CA VAL A 266 0.63 -0.17 -3.58
C VAL A 266 0.22 0.80 -2.46
N PHE A 267 0.76 2.02 -2.43
CA PHE A 267 0.33 3.03 -1.47
C PHE A 267 -1.10 3.49 -1.71
N SER A 268 -1.51 3.59 -2.97
CA SER A 268 -2.90 3.92 -3.31
C SER A 268 -3.88 2.83 -2.86
N GLU A 269 -3.48 1.55 -2.96
CA GLU A 269 -4.23 0.39 -2.48
C GLU A 269 -4.38 0.40 -0.95
N LEU A 270 -3.31 0.70 -0.21
CA LEU A 270 -3.34 0.90 1.25
C LEU A 270 -4.32 2.03 1.63
N LEU A 271 -4.24 3.17 0.93
CA LEU A 271 -5.10 4.32 1.21
C LEU A 271 -6.59 4.08 0.94
N ARG A 272 -6.97 3.03 0.18
CA ARG A 272 -8.39 2.65 0.02
C ARG A 272 -9.00 2.14 1.33
N MET A 273 -8.15 1.66 2.25
CA MET A 273 -8.56 1.17 3.57
C MET A 273 -8.46 2.21 4.68
N PHE A 274 -7.86 3.36 4.38
CA PHE A 274 -7.49 4.38 5.37
C PHE A 274 -8.62 5.37 5.59
N GLU A 275 -8.99 5.55 6.86
CA GLU A 275 -9.92 6.57 7.30
C GLU A 275 -9.18 7.74 7.94
N SER A 276 -9.61 8.97 7.64
CA SER A 276 -8.95 10.17 8.16
C SER A 276 -9.15 10.39 9.66
N ASP A 277 -10.25 9.85 10.21
CA ASP A 277 -10.52 9.80 11.64
C ASP A 277 -10.52 8.33 12.09
N ALA A 278 -9.82 8.03 13.18
CA ALA A 278 -9.76 6.68 13.71
C ALA A 278 -11.14 6.21 14.21
N GLN A 279 -12.04 7.14 14.58
CA GLN A 279 -13.40 6.82 14.97
C GLN A 279 -14.23 6.26 13.81
N ASP A 280 -13.98 6.73 12.58
CA ASP A 280 -14.67 6.25 11.37
C ASP A 280 -14.18 4.84 10.96
N ALA A 281 -13.02 4.42 11.45
CA ALA A 281 -12.47 3.08 11.25
C ALA A 281 -13.11 2.02 12.18
N ILE A 282 -13.93 2.39 13.17
CA ILE A 282 -14.55 1.43 14.10
C ILE A 282 -15.75 0.73 13.44
N ILE A 283 -15.70 -0.59 13.38
CA ILE A 283 -16.80 -1.42 12.88
C ILE A 283 -17.67 -1.95 14.03
N CYS A 284 -18.98 -1.97 13.87
CA CYS A 284 -19.84 -2.64 14.84
C CYS A 284 -19.84 -4.17 14.62
N PHE A 285 -19.62 -4.94 15.68
CA PHE A 285 -19.85 -6.38 15.67
C PHE A 285 -21.31 -6.67 16.06
N PRO A 286 -22.14 -7.21 15.15
CA PRO A 286 -23.56 -7.42 15.42
C PRO A 286 -23.81 -8.56 16.42
N GLU A 287 -25.02 -8.62 16.98
CA GLU A 287 -25.45 -9.74 17.82
C GLU A 287 -25.34 -11.07 17.06
N GLY A 288 -24.83 -12.10 17.74
CA GLY A 288 -24.55 -13.40 17.15
C GLY A 288 -23.21 -13.51 16.43
N CYS A 289 -22.45 -12.41 16.27
CA CYS A 289 -21.10 -12.44 15.72
C CYS A 289 -20.14 -13.10 16.71
N VAL A 290 -19.26 -13.97 16.22
CA VAL A 290 -18.12 -14.49 17.00
C VAL A 290 -17.00 -13.48 16.90
N VAL A 291 -16.36 -13.13 18.02
CA VAL A 291 -15.23 -12.19 18.12
C VAL A 291 -14.15 -12.77 19.01
N GLU A 292 -12.94 -12.23 18.94
CA GLU A 292 -11.84 -12.58 19.83
C GLU A 292 -11.76 -11.58 21.00
N VAL A 293 -11.58 -12.07 22.22
CA VAL A 293 -11.36 -11.23 23.41
C VAL A 293 -10.04 -11.58 24.10
N PRO A 294 -9.34 -10.63 24.75
CA PRO A 294 -8.10 -10.94 25.45
C PRO A 294 -8.31 -12.02 26.51
N ALA A 295 -7.44 -13.03 26.56
CA ALA A 295 -7.51 -14.14 27.52
C ALA A 295 -7.44 -13.66 28.98
N SER A 296 -6.78 -12.52 29.23
CA SER A 296 -6.73 -11.85 30.55
C SER A 296 -8.11 -11.45 31.07
N VAL A 297 -9.08 -11.14 30.18
CA VAL A 297 -10.46 -10.82 30.57
C VAL A 297 -11.24 -12.08 30.97
N ALA A 298 -10.93 -13.22 30.34
CA ALA A 298 -11.59 -14.49 30.58
C ALA A 298 -11.07 -15.20 31.85
N SER A 299 -9.76 -15.16 32.10
CA SER A 299 -9.08 -15.90 33.17
C SER A 299 -8.74 -15.06 34.42
N GLY A 300 -8.68 -13.74 34.29
CA GLY A 300 -8.22 -12.85 35.37
C GLY A 300 -6.72 -12.93 35.66
N GLU A 301 -5.94 -13.63 34.83
CA GLU A 301 -4.47 -13.72 34.93
C GLU A 301 -3.77 -12.62 34.11
N ALA A 302 -2.44 -12.56 34.20
CA ALA A 302 -1.59 -11.49 33.66
C ALA A 302 -1.78 -11.24 32.15
N GLU A 303 -1.35 -10.06 31.67
CA GLU A 303 -1.36 -9.69 30.26
C GLU A 303 -0.65 -10.75 29.40
N SER A 304 -1.41 -11.53 28.65
CA SER A 304 -0.96 -12.31 27.51
C SER A 304 -1.57 -11.72 26.23
N ASP A 305 -0.85 -11.87 25.11
CA ASP A 305 -1.34 -11.50 23.77
C ASP A 305 -2.34 -12.54 23.22
N ASP A 306 -2.65 -13.57 24.01
CA ASP A 306 -3.58 -14.63 23.64
C ASP A 306 -5.02 -14.10 23.65
N THR A 307 -5.80 -14.59 22.71
CA THR A 307 -7.23 -14.30 22.61
C THR A 307 -8.05 -15.57 22.75
N VAL A 308 -9.30 -15.41 23.19
CA VAL A 308 -10.28 -16.48 23.31
C VAL A 308 -11.52 -16.09 22.52
N PRO A 309 -12.13 -17.02 21.76
CA PRO A 309 -13.33 -16.71 20.99
C PRO A 309 -14.56 -16.57 21.89
N ALA A 310 -15.39 -15.57 21.60
CA ALA A 310 -16.63 -15.25 22.30
C ALA A 310 -17.75 -14.85 21.34
N LEU A 311 -18.99 -15.17 21.69
CA LEU A 311 -20.20 -14.78 20.97
C LEU A 311 -20.75 -13.45 21.50
N VAL A 312 -21.01 -12.49 20.61
CA VAL A 312 -21.67 -11.23 20.95
C VAL A 312 -23.15 -11.47 21.26
N LEU A 313 -23.59 -11.09 22.46
CA LEU A 313 -24.98 -11.22 22.91
C LEU A 313 -25.77 -9.91 22.74
N SER A 314 -25.17 -8.78 23.09
CA SER A 314 -25.76 -7.43 22.97
C SER A 314 -24.69 -6.35 23.16
N TYR A 315 -24.99 -5.11 22.78
CA TYR A 315 -24.10 -3.96 22.96
C TYR A 315 -24.87 -2.66 23.20
N GLU A 316 -24.19 -1.69 23.82
CA GLU A 316 -24.74 -0.34 24.04
C GLU A 316 -24.67 0.52 22.77
N GLY A 317 -25.67 1.40 22.61
CA GLY A 317 -25.70 2.38 21.52
C GLY A 317 -25.72 1.74 20.14
N ASN A 318 -24.80 2.17 19.28
CA ASN A 318 -24.64 1.65 17.91
C ASN A 318 -23.49 0.64 17.80
N GLY A 319 -22.74 0.38 18.89
CA GLY A 319 -21.59 -0.53 18.90
C GLY A 319 -20.39 -0.06 18.07
N ASN A 320 -20.36 1.22 17.69
CA ASN A 320 -19.31 1.78 16.85
C ASN A 320 -18.48 2.85 17.57
N THR A 321 -18.65 3.01 18.88
CA THR A 321 -17.83 3.89 19.71
C THR A 321 -16.87 3.06 20.53
N ALA A 322 -15.60 3.49 20.66
CA ALA A 322 -14.57 2.74 21.39
C ALA A 322 -14.97 2.39 22.84
N GLY A 323 -15.80 3.24 23.48
CA GLY A 323 -16.30 3.04 24.83
C GLY A 323 -17.61 2.25 24.95
N ASP A 324 -18.23 1.84 23.84
CA ASP A 324 -19.48 1.07 23.89
C ASP A 324 -19.24 -0.27 24.59
N VAL A 325 -20.12 -0.61 25.53
CA VAL A 325 -20.00 -1.86 26.31
C VAL A 325 -20.72 -2.99 25.59
N TYR A 326 -20.02 -4.10 25.42
CA TYR A 326 -20.50 -5.34 24.82
C TYR A 326 -20.69 -6.42 25.88
N GLN A 327 -21.80 -7.14 25.79
CA GLN A 327 -22.02 -8.39 26.51
C GLN A 327 -21.65 -9.55 25.59
N VAL A 328 -20.66 -10.35 25.99
CA VAL A 328 -20.18 -11.49 25.21
C VAL A 328 -20.23 -12.77 26.05
N GLN A 329 -20.33 -13.92 25.40
CA GLN A 329 -20.26 -15.23 26.04
C GLN A 329 -19.12 -16.03 25.43
N LEU A 330 -18.23 -16.59 26.26
CA LEU A 330 -17.14 -17.43 25.75
C LEU A 330 -17.70 -18.64 25.00
N LEU A 331 -17.01 -19.11 23.95
CA LEU A 331 -17.47 -20.29 23.21
C LEU A 331 -17.17 -21.61 23.93
N ASP A 332 -16.14 -21.63 24.76
CA ASP A 332 -15.69 -22.82 25.50
C ASP A 332 -16.41 -23.00 26.85
N SER A 333 -17.19 -22.01 27.28
CA SER A 333 -17.81 -21.97 28.60
C SER A 333 -19.05 -21.06 28.64
N ASP A 334 -20.01 -21.32 29.52
CA ASP A 334 -21.20 -20.46 29.69
C ASP A 334 -20.91 -19.13 30.44
N VAL A 335 -19.64 -18.70 30.47
CA VAL A 335 -19.20 -17.49 31.15
C VAL A 335 -19.55 -16.27 30.30
N LYS A 336 -20.27 -15.32 30.90
CA LYS A 336 -20.62 -14.04 30.29
C LYS A 336 -19.69 -12.94 30.79
N LEU A 337 -19.17 -12.16 29.86
CA LEU A 337 -18.21 -11.10 30.11
C LEU A 337 -18.76 -9.77 29.59
N SER A 338 -18.39 -8.69 30.29
CA SER A 338 -18.66 -7.32 29.88
C SER A 338 -17.35 -6.72 29.40
N VAL A 339 -17.27 -6.37 28.12
CA VAL A 339 -16.04 -5.94 27.45
C VAL A 339 -16.30 -4.64 26.69
N THR A 340 -15.36 -3.71 26.69
CA THR A 340 -15.47 -2.48 25.89
C THR A 340 -15.14 -2.75 24.43
N ARG A 341 -15.72 -1.97 23.51
CA ARG A 341 -15.56 -2.17 22.07
C ARG A 341 -14.09 -2.20 21.62
N ASP A 342 -13.23 -1.40 22.20
CA ASP A 342 -11.78 -1.34 21.90
C ASP A 342 -11.00 -2.61 22.26
N ARG A 343 -11.60 -3.55 23.00
CA ARG A 343 -10.99 -4.83 23.39
C ARG A 343 -11.61 -6.02 22.67
N LEU A 344 -12.37 -5.79 21.61
CA LEU A 344 -12.90 -6.82 20.73
C LEU A 344 -12.04 -6.90 19.47
N TYR A 345 -11.65 -8.10 19.08
CA TYR A 345 -10.85 -8.35 17.88
C TYR A 345 -11.57 -9.23 16.87
N TRP A 346 -11.10 -9.19 15.62
CA TRP A 346 -11.54 -10.08 14.55
C TRP A 346 -11.26 -11.55 14.89
N SER A 347 -12.26 -12.39 14.69
CA SER A 347 -12.10 -13.84 14.52
C SER A 347 -12.29 -14.21 13.04
N THR A 348 -11.84 -15.40 12.63
CA THR A 348 -12.11 -15.92 11.28
C THR A 348 -13.61 -15.96 10.98
N ALA A 349 -14.44 -16.30 11.97
CA ALA A 349 -15.90 -16.33 11.84
C ALA A 349 -16.55 -14.93 11.82
N SER A 350 -15.88 -13.90 12.35
CA SER A 350 -16.39 -12.53 12.29
C SER A 350 -16.49 -12.01 10.86
N MET A 351 -15.65 -12.52 9.96
CA MET A 351 -15.57 -12.06 8.59
C MET A 351 -16.87 -12.35 7.81
N ASP A 352 -17.59 -13.41 8.15
CA ASP A 352 -18.87 -13.79 7.51
C ASP A 352 -19.99 -12.75 7.72
N TYR A 353 -19.84 -11.86 8.70
CA TYR A 353 -20.82 -10.82 9.03
C TYR A 353 -20.59 -9.52 8.26
N VAL A 354 -19.50 -9.44 7.49
CA VAL A 354 -19.17 -8.30 6.63
C VAL A 354 -19.43 -8.71 5.18
N SER A 355 -20.04 -7.82 4.39
CA SER A 355 -20.30 -8.14 2.98
C SER A 355 -18.97 -8.39 2.24
N PRO A 356 -18.92 -9.31 1.24
CA PRO A 356 -17.69 -9.60 0.51
C PRO A 356 -17.05 -8.35 -0.12
N ASP A 357 -17.87 -7.43 -0.64
CA ASP A 357 -17.41 -6.15 -1.18
C ASP A 357 -16.76 -5.27 -0.10
N ALA A 358 -17.29 -5.31 1.13
CA ALA A 358 -16.77 -4.53 2.24
C ALA A 358 -15.51 -5.14 2.85
N LEU A 359 -15.31 -6.47 2.77
CA LEU A 359 -14.07 -7.14 3.21
C LEU A 359 -12.86 -6.78 2.35
N SER A 360 -13.09 -6.23 1.15
CA SER A 360 -12.03 -5.91 0.18
C SER A 360 -11.10 -7.11 -0.04
N MET A 361 -11.68 -8.28 -0.31
CA MET A 361 -10.97 -9.58 -0.38
C MET A 361 -9.79 -9.64 -1.36
N ASP A 362 -9.73 -8.70 -2.31
CA ASP A 362 -8.65 -8.58 -3.30
C ASP A 362 -7.60 -7.51 -2.91
N ASN A 363 -7.79 -6.81 -1.79
CA ASN A 363 -6.86 -5.80 -1.29
C ASN A 363 -5.81 -6.45 -0.37
N TRP A 364 -4.54 -6.32 -0.73
CA TRP A 364 -3.39 -6.86 0.01
C TRP A 364 -3.28 -6.37 1.46
N PHE A 365 -3.86 -5.21 1.75
CA PHE A 365 -3.87 -4.64 3.09
C PHE A 365 -5.11 -5.02 3.90
N SER A 366 -6.01 -5.84 3.35
CA SER A 366 -7.13 -6.38 4.13
C SER A 366 -6.66 -7.50 5.06
N LEU A 367 -7.22 -7.54 6.26
CA LEU A 367 -6.94 -8.62 7.20
C LEU A 367 -7.40 -9.98 6.65
N ALA A 368 -8.54 -10.00 5.94
CA ALA A 368 -9.10 -11.21 5.35
C ALA A 368 -8.18 -11.86 4.29
N LEU A 369 -7.61 -11.06 3.38
CA LEU A 369 -6.67 -11.59 2.39
C LEU A 369 -5.36 -12.07 3.05
N MET A 370 -4.85 -11.30 4.01
CA MET A 370 -3.66 -11.69 4.78
C MET A 370 -3.89 -13.03 5.49
N SER A 371 -5.02 -13.20 6.19
CA SER A 371 -5.36 -14.44 6.89
C SER A 371 -5.42 -15.63 5.92
N ARG A 372 -6.07 -15.45 4.75
CA ARG A 372 -6.13 -16.51 3.73
C ARG A 372 -4.75 -16.92 3.20
N ILE A 373 -3.86 -15.95 2.96
CA ILE A 373 -2.50 -16.22 2.46
C ILE A 373 -1.65 -16.89 3.54
N TYR A 374 -1.81 -16.49 4.79
CA TYR A 374 -1.12 -17.09 5.94
C TYR A 374 -1.62 -18.51 6.21
N GLU A 375 -2.93 -18.73 6.21
CA GLU A 375 -3.53 -20.07 6.33
C GLU A 375 -3.05 -21.01 5.23
N HIS A 376 -2.94 -20.51 3.99
CA HIS A 376 -2.39 -21.30 2.89
C HIS A 376 -0.91 -21.66 3.11
N PHE A 377 -0.10 -20.73 3.62
CA PHE A 377 1.29 -21.02 4.00
C PHE A 377 1.35 -22.13 5.06
N THR A 378 0.56 -22.01 6.13
CA THR A 378 0.53 -23.01 7.21
C THR A 378 -0.04 -24.36 6.78
N ALA A 379 -0.92 -24.38 5.76
CA ALA A 379 -1.44 -25.62 5.20
C ALA A 379 -0.41 -26.36 4.33
N LEU A 380 0.53 -25.62 3.73
CA LEU A 380 1.65 -26.19 2.98
C LEU A 380 2.77 -26.66 3.92
N ASP A 381 2.99 -25.98 5.03
CA ASP A 381 3.97 -26.33 6.08
C ASP A 381 3.46 -27.53 6.91
N THR A 382 3.72 -28.74 6.41
CA THR A 382 3.12 -29.96 6.97
C THR A 382 3.77 -30.42 8.27
N ASP A 383 5.04 -30.07 8.49
CA ASP A 383 5.76 -30.40 9.72
C ASP A 383 5.73 -29.27 10.76
N GLY A 384 5.25 -28.08 10.37
CA GLY A 384 5.02 -26.94 11.25
C GLY A 384 6.32 -26.29 11.71
N ASP A 385 7.39 -26.40 10.93
CA ASP A 385 8.71 -25.85 11.27
C ASP A 385 8.85 -24.35 10.90
N GLY A 386 7.84 -23.77 10.25
CA GLY A 386 7.75 -22.36 9.86
C GLY A 386 8.47 -22.03 8.56
N VAL A 387 8.94 -23.02 7.80
CA VAL A 387 9.52 -22.86 6.47
C VAL A 387 8.93 -23.88 5.48
N LEU A 388 9.08 -23.63 4.18
CA LEU A 388 8.61 -24.55 3.14
C LEU A 388 9.77 -25.23 2.43
N THR A 389 9.68 -26.54 2.32
CA THR A 389 10.49 -27.35 1.41
C THR A 389 9.97 -27.25 -0.02
N ARG A 390 10.77 -27.74 -0.98
CA ARG A 390 10.36 -27.79 -2.39
C ARG A 390 9.17 -28.70 -2.59
N GLU A 391 9.15 -29.82 -1.89
CA GLU A 391 8.08 -30.79 -1.91
C GLU A 391 6.78 -30.17 -1.38
N GLU A 392 6.83 -29.42 -0.29
CA GLU A 392 5.66 -28.71 0.26
C GLU A 392 5.15 -27.61 -0.68
N LEU A 393 6.03 -26.76 -1.21
CA LEU A 393 5.61 -25.73 -2.17
C LEU A 393 5.05 -26.33 -3.47
N SER A 394 5.41 -27.57 -3.82
CA SER A 394 4.86 -28.22 -5.01
C SER A 394 3.35 -28.43 -4.94
N HIS A 395 2.78 -28.48 -3.74
CA HIS A 395 1.34 -28.56 -3.50
C HIS A 395 0.59 -27.22 -3.63
N TYR A 396 1.32 -26.12 -3.87
CA TYR A 396 0.73 -24.79 -4.05
C TYR A 396 -0.34 -24.78 -5.16
N SER A 397 -1.52 -24.25 -4.84
CA SER A 397 -2.66 -24.21 -5.77
C SER A 397 -3.05 -25.58 -6.34
N ASN A 398 -3.07 -26.62 -5.50
CA ASN A 398 -3.43 -28.00 -5.86
C ASN A 398 -2.56 -28.56 -7.00
N ASP A 399 -1.24 -28.57 -6.79
CA ASP A 399 -0.25 -29.13 -7.73
C ASP A 399 -0.25 -28.47 -9.12
N SER A 400 -0.73 -27.22 -9.23
CA SER A 400 -0.91 -26.59 -10.55
C SER A 400 0.39 -26.16 -11.23
N PHE A 401 1.41 -25.81 -10.45
CA PHE A 401 2.71 -25.39 -10.96
C PHE A 401 3.53 -26.60 -11.41
N THR A 402 4.28 -26.46 -12.51
CA THR A 402 5.16 -27.56 -12.95
C THR A 402 6.33 -27.76 -11.98
N GLN A 403 6.83 -28.99 -11.86
CA GLN A 403 8.00 -29.29 -11.04
C GLN A 403 9.23 -28.47 -11.47
N LEU A 404 9.39 -28.20 -12.77
CA LEU A 404 10.44 -27.32 -13.27
C LEU A 404 10.30 -25.89 -12.72
N SER A 405 9.09 -25.32 -12.73
CA SER A 405 8.84 -23.99 -12.16
C SER A 405 9.19 -23.93 -10.69
N ILE A 406 8.73 -24.91 -9.90
CA ILE A 406 8.97 -24.98 -8.45
C ILE A 406 10.47 -25.14 -8.17
N GLN A 407 11.16 -26.02 -8.89
CA GLN A 407 12.61 -26.18 -8.78
C GLN A 407 13.33 -24.85 -9.05
N ARG A 408 12.94 -24.13 -10.10
CA ARG A 408 13.56 -22.84 -10.45
C ARG A 408 13.32 -21.78 -9.39
N VAL A 409 12.17 -21.77 -8.71
CA VAL A 409 11.92 -20.85 -7.59
C VAL A 409 12.94 -21.06 -6.49
N PHE A 410 13.23 -22.32 -6.12
CA PHE A 410 14.24 -22.63 -5.11
C PHE A 410 15.67 -22.32 -5.56
N GLU A 411 15.99 -22.54 -6.82
CA GLU A 411 17.32 -22.23 -7.36
C GLU A 411 17.60 -20.73 -7.45
N CYS A 412 16.59 -19.91 -7.77
CA CYS A 412 16.76 -18.49 -8.05
C CYS A 412 16.54 -17.60 -6.83
N HIS A 413 15.51 -17.91 -6.03
CA HIS A 413 14.97 -16.95 -5.05
C HIS A 413 15.05 -17.43 -3.60
N VAL A 414 15.33 -18.71 -3.37
CA VAL A 414 15.47 -19.27 -2.02
C VAL A 414 16.95 -19.28 -1.61
N SER A 415 17.22 -18.75 -0.42
CA SER A 415 18.59 -18.69 0.12
C SER A 415 19.12 -20.08 0.44
N HIS A 416 20.36 -20.35 0.05
CA HIS A 416 21.04 -21.61 0.35
C HIS A 416 21.69 -21.52 1.73
N SER A 417 21.06 -22.09 2.76
CA SER A 417 21.66 -22.19 4.09
C SER A 417 22.17 -23.62 4.32
N GLY A 418 23.46 -23.84 4.04
CA GLY A 418 24.09 -25.16 4.20
C GLY A 418 23.56 -26.20 3.21
N SER A 419 23.05 -27.32 3.71
CA SER A 419 22.58 -28.46 2.90
C SER A 419 21.07 -28.51 2.66
N ARG A 420 20.30 -27.53 3.16
CA ARG A 420 18.84 -27.46 2.97
C ARG A 420 18.45 -26.20 2.20
N HIS A 421 17.54 -26.36 1.25
CA HIS A 421 16.90 -25.27 0.52
C HIS A 421 15.51 -25.07 1.13
N ILE A 422 15.37 -24.04 1.97
CA ILE A 422 14.16 -23.79 2.77
C ILE A 422 13.64 -22.37 2.51
N MET A 423 12.35 -22.26 2.21
CA MET A 423 11.68 -21.01 1.89
C MET A 423 11.00 -20.45 3.13
N ASP A 424 11.45 -19.28 3.60
CA ASP A 424 10.77 -18.58 4.69
C ASP A 424 9.48 -17.89 4.20
N TYR A 425 8.64 -17.47 5.15
CA TYR A 425 7.39 -16.77 4.84
C TYR A 425 7.60 -15.51 3.97
N LYS A 426 8.70 -14.75 4.18
CA LYS A 426 9.03 -13.56 3.37
C LYS A 426 9.30 -13.91 1.91
N THR A 427 9.96 -15.04 1.66
CA THR A 427 10.24 -15.53 0.30
C THR A 427 9.00 -16.13 -0.33
N TYR A 428 8.17 -16.84 0.45
CA TYR A 428 6.85 -17.29 -0.01
C TYR A 428 5.96 -16.12 -0.45
N LEU A 429 5.90 -15.03 0.32
CA LEU A 429 5.14 -13.84 -0.07
C LEU A 429 5.63 -13.24 -1.40
N ASN A 430 6.94 -13.24 -1.66
CA ASN A 430 7.45 -12.81 -2.98
C ASN A 430 6.91 -13.70 -4.11
N PHE A 431 6.86 -15.00 -3.90
CA PHE A 431 6.32 -15.94 -4.87
C PHE A 431 4.83 -15.70 -5.13
N VAL A 432 4.03 -15.49 -4.08
CA VAL A 432 2.60 -15.13 -4.20
C VAL A 432 2.45 -13.84 -4.99
N ILE A 433 3.13 -12.75 -4.59
CA ILE A 433 3.05 -11.46 -5.28
C ILE A 433 3.48 -11.56 -6.75
N ALA A 434 4.56 -12.31 -7.03
CA ALA A 434 5.07 -12.46 -8.38
C ALA A 434 4.09 -13.19 -9.30
N THR A 435 3.40 -14.21 -8.79
CA THR A 435 2.48 -15.04 -9.57
C THR A 435 1.12 -14.38 -9.76
N GLU A 436 0.61 -13.66 -8.76
CA GLU A 436 -0.67 -12.93 -8.84
C GLU A 436 -0.56 -11.63 -9.65
N HIS A 437 0.59 -10.96 -9.63
CA HIS A 437 0.81 -9.68 -10.31
C HIS A 437 1.85 -9.77 -11.44
N ALA A 438 1.81 -10.86 -12.20
CA ALA A 438 2.81 -11.23 -13.21
C ALA A 438 3.14 -10.15 -14.25
N ALA A 439 2.21 -9.24 -14.58
CA ALA A 439 2.45 -8.16 -15.53
C ALA A 439 3.19 -6.95 -14.95
N THR A 440 3.37 -6.87 -13.64
CA THR A 440 4.18 -5.81 -13.04
C THR A 440 5.65 -6.06 -13.34
N ARG A 441 6.41 -5.00 -13.61
CA ARG A 441 7.83 -5.12 -13.97
C ARG A 441 8.69 -5.90 -12.94
N PRO A 442 8.49 -5.74 -11.62
CA PRO A 442 9.18 -6.57 -10.62
C PRO A 442 8.81 -8.05 -10.71
N ALA A 443 7.52 -8.38 -10.87
CA ALA A 443 7.07 -9.77 -11.05
C ALA A 443 7.61 -10.39 -12.34
N MET A 444 7.59 -9.64 -13.46
CA MET A 444 8.20 -10.10 -14.72
C MET A 444 9.68 -10.45 -14.54
N ARG A 445 10.44 -9.67 -13.76
CA ARG A 445 11.85 -9.96 -13.48
C ARG A 445 12.00 -11.22 -12.62
N TYR A 446 11.18 -11.35 -11.59
CA TYR A 446 11.15 -12.55 -10.75
C TYR A 446 10.91 -13.81 -11.59
N ILE A 447 9.92 -13.77 -12.49
CA ILE A 447 9.58 -14.88 -13.39
C ILE A 447 10.66 -15.07 -14.46
N TRP A 448 11.24 -13.99 -14.99
CA TRP A 448 12.33 -14.06 -15.97
C TRP A 448 13.52 -14.87 -15.44
N ASP A 449 13.89 -14.68 -14.18
CA ASP A 449 14.96 -15.45 -13.53
C ASP A 449 14.64 -16.96 -13.50
N LEU A 450 13.35 -17.32 -13.36
CA LEU A 450 12.92 -18.72 -13.44
C LEU A 450 13.12 -19.28 -14.85
N LEU A 451 12.73 -18.51 -15.87
CA LEU A 451 12.71 -18.94 -17.27
C LEU A 451 14.09 -18.98 -17.92
N ASP A 452 15.05 -18.15 -17.47
CA ASP A 452 16.41 -18.09 -18.01
C ASP A 452 17.30 -19.23 -17.48
N LEU A 453 17.02 -20.46 -17.92
CA LEU A 453 17.79 -21.66 -17.55
C LEU A 453 19.28 -21.56 -17.94
N ASP A 454 19.59 -20.80 -18.98
CA ASP A 454 20.95 -20.62 -19.51
C ASP A 454 21.73 -19.53 -18.73
N GLY A 455 21.06 -18.75 -17.85
CA GLY A 455 21.67 -17.68 -17.07
C GLY A 455 22.23 -16.52 -17.90
N THR A 456 21.66 -16.27 -19.08
CA THR A 456 22.13 -15.25 -20.03
C THR A 456 21.85 -13.81 -19.57
N LYS A 457 20.84 -13.64 -18.70
CA LYS A 457 20.28 -12.38 -18.18
C LYS A 457 19.71 -11.41 -19.21
N THR A 458 19.77 -11.73 -20.50
CA THR A 458 19.48 -10.79 -21.58
C THR A 458 18.44 -11.31 -22.56
N TYR A 459 18.42 -12.63 -22.82
CA TYR A 459 17.46 -13.25 -23.73
C TYR A 459 17.20 -14.71 -23.36
N ILE A 460 16.00 -15.22 -23.64
CA ILE A 460 15.65 -16.62 -23.43
C ILE A 460 15.49 -17.25 -24.81
N LYS A 461 16.25 -18.32 -25.09
CA LYS A 461 16.13 -19.03 -26.37
C LYS A 461 14.75 -19.69 -26.48
N ILE A 462 14.22 -19.77 -27.69
CA ILE A 462 12.95 -20.50 -27.95
C ILE A 462 13.06 -21.97 -27.53
N THR A 463 14.24 -22.58 -27.67
CA THR A 463 14.50 -23.95 -27.18
C THR A 463 14.36 -24.08 -25.67
N THR A 464 14.70 -23.02 -24.91
CA THR A 464 14.57 -22.99 -23.46
C THR A 464 13.10 -22.86 -23.05
N LEU A 465 12.33 -21.99 -23.73
CA LEU A 465 10.87 -21.92 -23.53
C LEU A 465 10.18 -23.25 -23.84
N ARG A 466 10.65 -23.98 -24.86
CA ARG A 466 10.13 -25.31 -25.20
C ARG A 466 10.26 -26.30 -24.04
N CYS A 467 11.25 -26.17 -23.16
CA CYS A 467 11.38 -27.02 -21.98
C CYS A 467 10.19 -26.84 -21.03
N PHE A 468 9.79 -25.60 -20.75
CA PHE A 468 8.59 -25.30 -19.96
C PHE A 468 7.32 -25.82 -20.62
N CYS A 469 7.15 -25.57 -21.93
CA CYS A 469 6.00 -26.09 -22.69
C CYS A 469 5.92 -27.62 -22.69
N LYS A 470 7.07 -28.32 -22.64
CA LYS A 470 7.11 -29.77 -22.55
C LYS A 470 6.61 -30.28 -21.21
N GLU A 471 7.04 -29.68 -20.10
CA GLU A 471 6.55 -30.04 -18.77
C GLU A 471 5.05 -29.77 -18.66
N ILE A 472 4.57 -28.63 -19.15
CA ILE A 472 3.14 -28.31 -19.20
C ILE A 472 2.36 -29.38 -19.97
N ALA A 473 2.80 -29.76 -21.17
CA ALA A 473 2.13 -30.79 -21.97
C ALA A 473 2.09 -32.14 -21.25
N ASN A 474 3.19 -32.54 -20.60
CA ASN A 474 3.24 -33.79 -19.84
C ASN A 474 2.25 -33.77 -18.67
N GLU A 475 2.19 -32.66 -17.91
CA GLU A 475 1.27 -32.51 -16.78
C GLU A 475 -0.20 -32.53 -17.24
N LEU A 476 -0.54 -31.87 -18.34
CA LEU A 476 -1.90 -31.88 -18.90
C LEU A 476 -2.35 -33.30 -19.28
N ILE A 477 -1.45 -34.09 -19.87
CA ILE A 477 -1.73 -35.48 -20.27
C ILE A 477 -1.82 -36.37 -19.03
N ALA A 478 -0.88 -36.23 -18.09
CA ALA A 478 -0.83 -37.05 -16.87
C ALA A 478 -2.07 -36.84 -15.99
N ASN A 479 -2.58 -35.60 -15.92
CA ASN A 479 -3.79 -35.25 -15.17
C ASN A 479 -5.09 -35.48 -15.96
N GLY A 480 -5.02 -36.00 -17.20
CA GLY A 480 -6.19 -36.29 -18.03
C GLY A 480 -6.97 -35.06 -18.49
N LEU A 481 -6.35 -33.87 -18.46
CA LEU A 481 -6.96 -32.60 -18.87
C LEU A 481 -6.98 -32.46 -20.41
N MET A 482 -5.96 -33.01 -21.09
CA MET A 482 -5.85 -33.01 -22.56
C MET A 482 -5.20 -34.31 -23.06
N VAL A 483 -5.58 -34.77 -24.26
CA VAL A 483 -5.13 -36.09 -24.77
C VAL A 483 -3.99 -35.98 -25.79
N ASP A 484 -4.06 -35.02 -26.73
CA ASP A 484 -3.12 -34.93 -27.87
C ASP A 484 -2.40 -33.57 -27.94
N ILE A 485 -2.14 -32.94 -26.79
CA ILE A 485 -1.42 -31.65 -26.75
C ILE A 485 0.08 -31.85 -26.90
N SER A 486 0.70 -31.14 -27.84
CA SER A 486 2.15 -31.18 -28.04
C SER A 486 2.82 -29.92 -27.50
N ALA A 487 4.03 -30.08 -26.95
CA ALA A 487 4.87 -28.96 -26.50
C ALA A 487 5.09 -27.91 -27.59
N GLN A 488 5.12 -28.33 -28.86
CA GLN A 488 5.29 -27.43 -30.00
C GLN A 488 4.05 -26.56 -30.25
N SER A 489 2.86 -27.09 -30.01
CA SER A 489 1.61 -26.33 -30.13
C SER A 489 1.57 -25.20 -29.10
N ILE A 490 1.78 -25.54 -27.83
CA ILE A 490 1.85 -24.58 -26.71
C ILE A 490 2.91 -23.52 -26.99
N LEU A 491 4.11 -23.96 -27.41
CA LEU A 491 5.21 -23.04 -27.71
C LEU A 491 4.86 -22.07 -28.84
N SER A 492 4.23 -22.54 -29.91
CA SER A 492 3.90 -21.70 -31.07
C SER A 492 2.93 -20.60 -30.65
N GLU A 493 1.92 -20.94 -29.85
CA GLU A 493 0.96 -19.98 -29.32
C GLU A 493 1.61 -18.95 -28.36
N ILE A 494 2.51 -19.40 -27.49
CA ILE A 494 3.29 -18.51 -26.62
C ILE A 494 4.15 -17.55 -27.43
N VAL A 495 4.83 -18.06 -28.48
CA VAL A 495 5.67 -17.23 -29.35
C VAL A 495 4.82 -16.24 -30.16
N ASP A 496 3.65 -16.65 -30.64
CA ASP A 496 2.72 -15.77 -31.37
C ASP A 496 2.17 -14.66 -30.46
N MET A 497 1.86 -14.98 -29.20
CA MET A 497 1.44 -13.97 -28.21
C MET A 497 2.55 -12.98 -27.89
N ILE A 498 3.80 -13.43 -27.73
CA ILE A 498 4.95 -12.56 -27.44
C ILE A 498 5.33 -11.75 -28.69
N ASN A 499 5.25 -12.35 -29.87
CA ASN A 499 5.69 -11.81 -31.16
C ASN A 499 7.11 -11.21 -31.09
N PRO A 500 8.14 -12.01 -30.75
CA PRO A 500 9.48 -11.50 -30.53
C PRO A 500 10.11 -10.94 -31.81
N ALA A 501 10.99 -9.94 -31.65
CA ALA A 501 11.69 -9.34 -32.79
C ALA A 501 12.59 -10.35 -33.56
N TRP A 502 13.02 -11.43 -32.90
CA TRP A 502 13.88 -12.47 -33.48
C TRP A 502 13.31 -13.86 -33.20
N HIS A 503 13.37 -14.75 -34.19
CA HIS A 503 12.73 -16.07 -34.09
C HIS A 503 13.48 -17.10 -33.23
N GLU A 504 14.71 -16.82 -32.79
CA GLU A 504 15.52 -17.76 -32.00
C GLU A 504 15.51 -17.47 -30.50
N TRP A 505 15.10 -16.26 -30.10
CA TRP A 505 15.06 -15.85 -28.70
C TRP A 505 14.03 -14.77 -28.42
N VAL A 506 13.61 -14.71 -27.16
CA VAL A 506 12.74 -13.67 -26.58
C VAL A 506 13.59 -12.81 -25.66
N THR A 507 13.43 -11.50 -25.72
CA THR A 507 14.03 -10.55 -24.76
C THR A 507 13.00 -10.09 -23.74
N PHE A 508 13.46 -9.51 -22.62
CA PHE A 508 12.57 -8.91 -21.62
C PHE A 508 11.68 -7.82 -22.25
N GLU A 509 12.24 -7.06 -23.20
CA GLU A 509 11.52 -6.00 -23.90
C GLU A 509 10.46 -6.54 -24.85
N ASP A 510 10.68 -7.70 -25.48
CA ASP A 510 9.66 -8.38 -26.29
C ASP A 510 8.45 -8.75 -25.42
N ILE A 511 8.69 -9.28 -24.22
CA ILE A 511 7.62 -9.57 -23.25
C ILE A 511 6.92 -8.28 -22.85
N GLU A 512 7.63 -7.20 -22.51
CA GLU A 512 7.00 -5.91 -22.13
C GLU A 512 6.16 -5.30 -23.27
N LYS A 513 6.59 -5.44 -24.53
CA LYS A 513 5.91 -4.88 -25.69
C LYS A 513 4.69 -5.68 -26.15
N SER A 514 4.64 -6.98 -25.86
CA SER A 514 3.54 -7.83 -26.30
C SER A 514 2.19 -7.44 -25.69
N GLY A 515 2.21 -6.90 -24.46
CA GLY A 515 0.98 -6.63 -23.69
C GLY A 515 0.27 -7.89 -23.19
N GLN A 516 0.84 -9.08 -23.40
CA GLN A 516 0.25 -10.37 -23.06
C GLN A 516 0.88 -11.00 -21.80
N GLN A 517 1.55 -10.22 -20.97
CA GLN A 517 2.36 -10.75 -19.86
C GLN A 517 1.49 -11.40 -18.77
N VAL A 518 0.28 -10.87 -18.54
CA VAL A 518 -0.72 -11.44 -17.62
C VAL A 518 -1.09 -12.87 -18.01
N THR A 519 -1.01 -13.22 -19.29
CA THR A 519 -1.42 -14.52 -19.81
C THR A 519 -0.21 -15.43 -20.01
N VAL A 520 0.80 -14.96 -20.74
CA VAL A 520 1.96 -15.76 -21.14
C VAL A 520 2.78 -16.23 -19.94
N LEU A 521 3.05 -15.36 -18.98
CA LEU A 521 3.93 -15.70 -17.87
C LEU A 521 3.31 -16.73 -16.92
N PRO A 522 2.04 -16.60 -16.48
CA PRO A 522 1.41 -17.64 -15.66
C PRO A 522 1.24 -18.98 -16.38
N ILE A 523 1.01 -18.98 -17.70
CA ILE A 523 0.96 -20.20 -18.52
C ILE A 523 2.29 -20.95 -18.46
N LEU A 524 3.41 -20.25 -18.65
CA LEU A 524 4.75 -20.86 -18.64
C LEU A 524 5.10 -21.50 -17.29
N LEU A 525 4.41 -21.14 -16.20
CA LEU A 525 4.67 -21.65 -14.87
C LEU A 525 3.73 -22.79 -14.43
N SER A 526 2.48 -22.80 -14.92
CA SER A 526 1.41 -23.65 -14.42
C SER A 526 0.58 -24.26 -15.55
N HIS A 527 0.38 -25.57 -15.49
CA HIS A 527 -0.39 -26.29 -16.48
C HIS A 527 -1.89 -25.96 -16.40
N ARG A 528 -2.40 -25.63 -15.21
CA ARG A 528 -3.80 -25.19 -15.04
C ARG A 528 -4.05 -23.81 -15.65
N ASN A 529 -3.06 -22.92 -15.62
CA ASN A 529 -3.17 -21.63 -16.29
C ASN A 529 -3.24 -21.80 -17.82
N PHE A 530 -2.48 -22.74 -18.39
CA PHE A 530 -2.64 -23.10 -19.81
C PHE A 530 -4.04 -23.65 -20.09
N TYR A 531 -4.51 -24.60 -19.29
CA TYR A 531 -5.83 -25.21 -19.47
C TYR A 531 -6.97 -24.17 -19.38
N ALA A 532 -6.93 -23.29 -18.37
CA ALA A 532 -7.91 -22.22 -18.21
C ALA A 532 -7.90 -21.26 -19.41
N TYR A 533 -6.72 -20.93 -19.93
CA TYR A 533 -6.57 -20.13 -21.12
C TYR A 533 -7.13 -20.85 -22.36
N ASP A 534 -6.83 -22.13 -22.58
CA ASP A 534 -7.34 -22.91 -23.72
C ASP A 534 -8.88 -23.01 -23.71
N CYS A 535 -9.48 -23.21 -22.52
CA CYS A 535 -10.93 -23.30 -22.37
C CYS A 535 -11.68 -21.95 -22.43
N ARG A 536 -10.99 -20.81 -22.47
CA ARG A 536 -11.60 -19.48 -22.28
C ARG A 536 -12.73 -19.17 -23.26
N GLU A 537 -12.61 -19.61 -24.51
CA GLU A 537 -13.63 -19.36 -25.54
C GLU A 537 -14.90 -20.19 -25.30
N GLN A 538 -14.75 -21.42 -24.79
CA GLN A 538 -15.87 -22.28 -24.42
C GLN A 538 -16.60 -21.73 -23.19
N THR A 539 -15.85 -21.31 -22.17
CA THR A 539 -16.42 -20.68 -20.97
C THR A 539 -17.15 -19.38 -21.31
N ALA A 540 -16.60 -18.54 -22.18
CA ALA A 540 -17.26 -17.31 -22.64
C ALA A 540 -18.52 -17.58 -23.47
N ALA A 541 -18.53 -18.65 -24.27
CA ALA A 541 -19.72 -19.08 -25.01
C ALA A 541 -20.83 -19.55 -24.07
N SER A 542 -20.50 -20.41 -23.09
CA SER A 542 -21.48 -20.91 -22.11
C SER A 542 -22.08 -19.80 -21.22
N ALA A 543 -21.27 -18.81 -20.82
CA ALA A 543 -21.76 -17.68 -20.04
C ALA A 543 -22.72 -16.76 -20.82
N ASN A 544 -22.53 -16.64 -22.14
CA ASN A 544 -23.43 -15.88 -23.00
C ASN A 544 -24.76 -16.60 -23.23
N ASP A 545 -24.75 -17.94 -23.31
CA ASP A 545 -25.97 -18.74 -23.48
C ASP A 545 -26.87 -18.69 -22.22
N GLU A 546 -26.31 -18.71 -21.00
CA GLU A 546 -27.07 -18.54 -19.75
C GLU A 546 -27.78 -17.18 -19.65
N PHE A 547 -27.19 -16.12 -20.23
CA PHE A 547 -27.83 -14.80 -20.28
C PHE A 547 -28.99 -14.71 -21.29
N THR A 548 -29.01 -15.58 -22.31
CA THR A 548 -30.11 -15.64 -23.28
C THR A 548 -31.30 -16.47 -22.82
N ASP A 549 -31.13 -17.30 -21.78
CA ASP A 549 -32.16 -18.19 -21.24
C ASP A 549 -32.94 -17.61 -20.05
N ILE A 550 -32.73 -16.33 -19.68
CA ILE A 550 -33.57 -15.64 -18.70
C ILE A 550 -34.94 -15.35 -19.38
N PRO A 551 -36.03 -16.01 -18.99
CA PRO A 551 -37.33 -15.72 -19.57
C PRO A 551 -37.75 -14.33 -19.10
N GLU A 552 -38.05 -13.42 -20.04
CA GLU A 552 -38.73 -12.17 -19.73
C GLU A 552 -39.99 -12.48 -18.91
N LYS A 553 -40.02 -12.03 -17.67
CA LYS A 553 -41.22 -12.01 -16.82
C LYS A 553 -41.44 -10.64 -16.23
#